data_AF-A0A522PER1-F1
#
_entry.id   AF-A0A522PER1-F1
#
_cell.length_a   1.000
_cell.length_b   1.000
_cell.length_c   1.000
_cell.angle_alpha   90.00
_cell.angle_beta   90.00
_cell.angle_gamma   90.00
#
_symmetry.space_group_name_H-M   'P 1'
#
loop_
_entity.id
_entity.type
_entity.pdbx_description
1 polymer ?
#
loop_
_entity_poly.entity_id
_entity_poly.type
_entity_poly.pdbx_seq_one_letter_code
_entity_poly.pdbx_strand_id
1 'polypeptide(L)'
;MCRLFCISAGNIRDHTAWLRYPAAFTEPVYGLESPGQAWNALTIGSYTEKHRIDEEDAQHYTPVASPGLLSPFSSTSVGWDKDWPWKPDVVFEGGNAARDGVDFACNLSSLALLTTNFEPADRLLTVSWATSASTALAAHMAGTIMAIYRMLWPETVRALIVHSARWTPMMLERYRVGVTPTQQNTNLLRHCGYGVPDLEQALWSVSNSLTLLIQESLQPFIRTRGESTTKTCDMHLHDLPWPRDLLESLGETQVRLRVTLSYFIEPNPGERGFRDKYSYQSHGLRFDVRRRAETEPDFRARINRRARDGEYDGADADQGWMLGDLSRRRGSLHSDVWVGSAADLANRGQIAIYPSTGWWKTRSGLRRSNQSTRYALAVSIEAPEVEQDIYAVVEAQIVAVPTLTEITI
;
A
#
# COMPACT_ATOMS: atom_id res chain seq x y z
N MET A 1 18.73 -11.85 -3.96
CA MET A 1 18.21 -11.48 -2.64
C MET A 1 17.61 -10.09 -2.77
N CYS A 2 16.28 -9.96 -2.71
CA CYS A 2 15.61 -8.65 -2.74
C CYS A 2 15.83 -7.94 -1.39
N ARG A 3 15.84 -6.61 -1.38
CA ARG A 3 15.94 -5.77 -0.17
C ARG A 3 14.73 -4.84 -0.12
N LEU A 4 14.18 -4.60 1.06
CA LEU A 4 13.16 -3.57 1.27
C LEU A 4 13.86 -2.24 1.57
N PHE A 5 13.56 -1.21 0.79
CA PHE A 5 14.05 0.15 1.02
C PHE A 5 12.89 1.02 1.52
N CYS A 6 13.07 1.64 2.69
CA CYS A 6 12.20 2.70 3.18
C CYS A 6 12.81 4.05 2.79
N ILE A 7 12.06 4.92 2.11
CA ILE A 7 12.55 6.18 1.55
C ILE A 7 11.64 7.32 1.97
N SER A 8 12.20 8.44 2.40
CA SER A 8 11.42 9.64 2.74
C SER A 8 10.75 10.25 1.50
N ALA A 9 9.53 10.75 1.64
CA ALA A 9 8.82 11.47 0.58
C ALA A 9 9.48 12.83 0.22
N GLY A 10 10.22 13.44 1.14
CA GLY A 10 10.76 14.79 0.98
C GLY A 10 10.13 15.76 1.96
N ASN A 11 10.78 16.92 2.13
CA ASN A 11 10.41 17.88 3.17
C ASN A 11 10.11 19.27 2.60
N ILE A 12 8.99 19.84 2.99
CA ILE A 12 8.73 21.28 2.90
C ILE A 12 9.53 21.95 4.01
N ARG A 13 10.62 22.62 3.64
CA ARG A 13 11.51 23.35 4.58
C ARG A 13 11.19 24.85 4.69
N ASP A 14 10.30 25.33 3.83
CA ASP A 14 9.96 26.74 3.73
C ASP A 14 8.94 27.12 4.82
N HIS A 15 9.36 27.96 5.76
CA HIS A 15 8.54 28.45 6.86
C HIS A 15 7.31 29.22 6.36
N THR A 16 7.42 29.94 5.23
CA THR A 16 6.28 30.64 4.64
C THR A 16 5.24 29.67 4.08
N ALA A 17 5.67 28.49 3.62
CA ALA A 17 4.78 27.43 3.19
C ALA A 17 4.02 26.81 4.37
N TRP A 18 4.64 26.70 5.55
CA TRP A 18 3.98 26.23 6.77
C TRP A 18 2.87 27.17 7.24
N LEU A 19 3.07 28.49 7.10
CA LEU A 19 2.01 29.47 7.40
C LEU A 19 0.79 29.33 6.48
N ARG A 20 1.01 28.92 5.23
CA ARG A 20 -0.03 28.67 4.23
C ARG A 20 -0.61 27.25 4.29
N TYR A 21 -0.30 26.48 5.33
CA TYR A 21 -0.79 25.11 5.48
C TYR A 21 -2.33 25.03 5.35
N PRO A 22 -2.88 24.05 4.62
CA PRO A 22 -2.21 22.98 3.88
C PRO A 22 -1.99 23.28 2.37
N ALA A 23 -2.10 24.54 1.93
CA ALA A 23 -2.09 24.90 0.50
C ALA A 23 -0.81 24.46 -0.21
N ALA A 24 0.33 24.52 0.49
CA ALA A 24 1.65 24.13 -0.01
C ALA A 24 1.70 22.68 -0.55
N PHE A 25 0.85 21.77 -0.07
CA PHE A 25 0.83 20.38 -0.56
C PHE A 25 0.47 20.24 -2.04
N THR A 26 -0.18 21.25 -2.63
CA THR A 26 -0.59 21.23 -4.04
C THR A 26 0.41 21.95 -4.96
N GLU A 27 1.43 22.60 -4.39
CA GLU A 27 2.40 23.40 -5.15
C GLU A 27 3.52 22.49 -5.67
N PRO A 28 3.80 22.48 -6.99
CA PRO A 28 4.77 21.57 -7.60
C PRO A 28 6.18 21.65 -7.00
N VAL A 29 6.59 22.83 -6.51
CA VAL A 29 7.91 23.06 -5.91
C VAL A 29 8.14 22.28 -4.61
N TYR A 30 7.05 21.90 -3.93
CA TYR A 30 7.09 21.13 -2.69
C TYR A 30 6.68 19.65 -2.89
N GLY A 31 6.58 19.23 -4.15
CA GLY A 31 6.23 17.87 -4.52
C GLY A 31 7.27 16.85 -4.05
N LEU A 32 6.83 15.60 -3.96
CA LEU A 32 7.66 14.46 -3.58
C LEU A 32 8.88 14.31 -4.51
N GLU A 33 10.06 14.09 -3.93
CA GLU A 33 11.34 14.13 -4.66
C GLU A 33 11.94 12.75 -4.92
N SER A 34 12.97 12.72 -5.77
CA SER A 34 13.76 11.51 -5.98
C SER A 34 14.58 11.15 -4.74
N PRO A 35 14.72 9.86 -4.37
CA PRO A 35 14.26 8.65 -5.06
C PRO A 35 12.88 8.10 -4.62
N GLY A 36 12.02 8.92 -4.00
CA GLY A 36 10.74 8.48 -3.43
C GLY A 36 9.68 8.03 -4.45
N GLN A 37 9.89 8.27 -5.75
CA GLN A 37 9.05 7.78 -6.85
C GLN A 37 9.27 6.31 -7.22
N ALA A 38 10.29 5.65 -6.65
CA ALA A 38 10.63 4.28 -7.00
C ALA A 38 9.48 3.30 -6.70
N TRP A 39 9.16 2.42 -7.66
CA TRP A 39 8.02 1.50 -7.56
C TRP A 39 8.23 0.42 -6.49
N ASN A 40 9.47 -0.04 -6.31
CA ASN A 40 9.80 -1.11 -5.36
C ASN A 40 10.04 -0.59 -3.93
N ALA A 41 10.29 0.71 -3.76
CA ALA A 41 10.52 1.28 -2.43
C ALA A 41 9.20 1.47 -1.68
N LEU A 42 9.28 1.43 -0.36
CA LEU A 42 8.24 1.92 0.53
C LEU A 42 8.55 3.39 0.87
N THR A 43 7.80 4.31 0.29
CA THR A 43 7.98 5.75 0.42
C THR A 43 7.12 6.28 1.56
N ILE A 44 7.73 7.03 2.46
CA ILE A 44 7.17 7.42 3.75
C ILE A 44 6.91 8.91 3.79
N GLY A 45 5.65 9.30 3.91
CA GLY A 45 5.27 10.66 4.25
C GLY A 45 5.15 10.85 5.76
N SER A 46 4.84 12.08 6.18
CA SER A 46 4.69 12.43 7.59
C SER A 46 3.28 12.88 7.91
N TYR A 47 2.71 12.29 8.96
CA TYR A 47 1.54 12.83 9.66
C TYR A 47 1.94 13.24 11.08
N THR A 48 1.02 13.85 11.82
CA THR A 48 1.33 14.20 13.21
C THR A 48 0.14 14.11 14.16
N GLU A 49 0.40 13.56 15.33
CA GLU A 49 -0.42 13.64 16.55
C GLU A 49 0.15 14.69 17.54
N LYS A 50 1.36 15.20 17.29
CA LYS A 50 2.04 16.19 18.14
C LYS A 50 1.42 17.57 17.97
N HIS A 51 0.76 18.04 19.02
CA HIS A 51 0.10 19.34 19.05
C HIS A 51 0.36 20.13 20.33
N ARG A 52 0.95 19.49 21.35
CA ARG A 52 1.19 20.11 22.65
C ARG A 52 2.53 20.85 22.66
N ILE A 53 2.50 22.12 23.07
CA ILE A 53 3.68 22.98 23.22
C ILE A 53 4.00 23.05 24.72
N ASP A 54 5.14 22.48 25.08
CA ASP A 54 5.53 22.29 26.49
C ASP A 54 6.53 23.36 26.95
N GLU A 55 7.17 24.07 26.03
CA GLU A 55 8.13 25.14 26.33
C GLU A 55 7.41 26.37 26.92
N GLU A 56 7.84 26.81 28.12
CA GLU A 56 7.20 27.91 28.87
C GLU A 56 7.24 29.25 28.13
N ASP A 57 8.32 29.52 27.40
CA ASP A 57 8.52 30.73 26.60
C ASP A 57 7.83 30.69 25.23
N ALA A 58 7.28 29.53 24.84
CA ALA A 58 6.63 29.31 23.55
C ALA A 58 5.10 29.17 23.65
N GLN A 59 4.48 29.45 24.80
CA GLN A 59 3.03 29.27 25.02
C GLN A 59 2.12 30.15 24.14
N HIS A 60 2.69 31.17 23.48
CA HIS A 60 1.99 32.02 22.51
C HIS A 60 1.92 31.39 21.11
N TYR A 61 2.67 30.32 20.85
CA TYR A 61 2.60 29.58 19.59
C TYR A 61 1.41 28.61 19.57
N THR A 62 0.98 28.28 18.36
CA THR A 62 0.01 27.22 18.10
C THR A 62 0.57 26.21 17.09
N PRO A 63 0.23 24.91 17.20
CA PRO A 63 0.63 23.93 16.20
C PRO A 63 0.02 24.26 14.83
N VAL A 64 0.77 24.00 13.76
CA VAL A 64 0.35 24.28 12.38
C VAL A 64 -0.69 23.27 11.90
N ALA A 65 -0.43 21.98 12.08
CA ALA A 65 -1.36 20.91 11.74
C ALA A 65 -2.15 20.44 12.97
N SER A 66 -3.43 20.15 12.79
CA SER A 66 -4.21 19.45 13.80
C SER A 66 -3.76 17.98 13.92
N PRO A 67 -3.90 17.36 15.12
CA PRO A 67 -3.65 15.93 15.31
C PRO A 67 -4.37 15.07 14.27
N GLY A 68 -3.71 14.02 13.80
CA GLY A 68 -4.23 13.11 12.79
C GLY A 68 -4.15 13.63 11.35
N LEU A 69 -3.68 14.86 11.09
CA LEU A 69 -3.45 15.36 9.72
C LEU A 69 -2.00 15.18 9.28
N LEU A 70 -1.73 15.45 7.99
CA LEU A 70 -0.36 15.47 7.49
C LEU A 70 0.47 16.54 8.21
N SER A 71 1.70 16.17 8.53
CA SER A 71 2.69 17.10 9.07
C SER A 71 2.96 18.20 8.05
N PRO A 72 3.11 19.47 8.47
CA PRO A 72 3.43 20.57 7.55
C PRO A 72 4.75 20.37 6.82
N PHE A 73 5.61 19.47 7.32
CA PHE A 73 6.86 19.12 6.67
C PHE A 73 6.70 18.17 5.49
N SER A 74 5.59 17.44 5.34
CA SER A 74 5.51 16.36 4.35
C SER A 74 5.38 16.88 2.91
N SER A 75 6.15 16.30 1.99
CA SER A 75 5.88 16.42 0.55
C SER A 75 4.80 15.41 0.10
N THR A 76 4.06 15.75 -0.97
CA THR A 76 2.98 14.91 -1.52
C THR A 76 3.17 14.67 -3.02
N SER A 77 2.41 13.73 -3.61
CA SER A 77 2.43 13.50 -5.07
C SER A 77 1.23 14.12 -5.80
N VAL A 78 0.50 15.06 -5.19
CA VAL A 78 -0.74 15.64 -5.76
C VAL A 78 -0.53 16.22 -7.15
N GLY A 79 0.60 16.89 -7.38
CA GLY A 79 0.96 17.46 -8.68
C GLY A 79 1.53 16.46 -9.69
N TRP A 80 1.64 15.18 -9.36
CA TRP A 80 2.22 14.18 -10.27
C TRP A 80 1.26 13.74 -11.36
N ASP A 81 1.84 13.37 -12.49
CA ASP A 81 1.10 12.80 -13.61
C ASP A 81 0.38 11.50 -13.21
N LYS A 82 -0.69 11.20 -13.93
CA LYS A 82 -1.59 10.08 -13.60
C LYS A 82 -0.94 8.70 -13.76
N ASP A 83 0.14 8.60 -14.52
CA ASP A 83 0.79 7.31 -14.77
C ASP A 83 1.77 6.89 -13.65
N TRP A 84 2.12 7.81 -12.75
CA TRP A 84 2.98 7.50 -11.60
C TRP A 84 2.23 6.72 -10.51
N PRO A 85 2.92 5.80 -9.80
CA PRO A 85 2.38 5.11 -8.63
C PRO A 85 1.87 6.08 -7.57
N TRP A 86 0.98 5.60 -6.72
CA TRP A 86 0.52 6.35 -5.56
C TRP A 86 1.66 6.51 -4.57
N LYS A 87 1.95 7.76 -4.19
CA LYS A 87 3.03 8.09 -3.26
C LYS A 87 2.61 9.28 -2.36
N PRO A 88 3.04 9.36 -1.09
CA PRO A 88 3.77 8.31 -0.35
C PRO A 88 2.93 7.02 -0.28
N ASP A 89 3.56 5.89 0.04
CA ASP A 89 2.79 4.63 0.20
C ASP A 89 2.05 4.63 1.53
N VAL A 90 2.69 5.16 2.59
CA VAL A 90 2.15 5.24 3.96
C VAL A 90 2.70 6.48 4.66
N VAL A 91 2.10 6.87 5.77
CA VAL A 91 2.55 8.00 6.60
C VAL A 91 2.82 7.58 8.04
N PHE A 92 3.89 8.10 8.63
CA PHE A 92 4.25 7.89 10.04
C PHE A 92 4.38 9.22 10.78
N GLU A 93 4.41 9.21 12.12
CA GLU A 93 4.60 10.43 12.90
C GLU A 93 5.90 11.12 12.44
N GLY A 94 5.81 12.41 12.16
CA GLY A 94 6.94 13.23 11.72
C GLY A 94 7.08 14.52 12.52
N GLY A 95 6.27 14.72 13.55
CA GLY A 95 6.21 15.97 14.27
C GLY A 95 5.47 17.07 13.53
N ASN A 96 5.46 18.24 14.15
CA ASN A 96 4.67 19.39 13.73
C ASN A 96 5.51 20.67 13.77
N ALA A 97 5.04 21.69 13.07
CA ALA A 97 5.57 23.05 13.19
C ALA A 97 4.68 23.87 14.11
N ALA A 98 5.22 24.97 14.63
CA ALA A 98 4.51 25.96 15.42
C ALA A 98 4.40 27.27 14.65
N ARG A 99 3.34 28.05 14.89
CA ARG A 99 3.12 29.39 14.33
C ARG A 99 2.64 30.37 15.39
N ASP A 100 3.05 31.62 15.28
CA ASP A 100 2.71 32.69 16.23
C ASP A 100 1.31 33.32 15.98
N GLY A 101 0.66 32.94 14.87
CA GLY A 101 -0.63 33.49 14.45
C GLY A 101 -0.53 34.77 13.61
N VAL A 102 0.69 35.24 13.30
CA VAL A 102 0.94 36.43 12.47
C VAL A 102 1.65 36.03 11.19
N ASP A 103 2.98 36.00 11.18
CA ASP A 103 3.80 35.76 10.00
C ASP A 103 5.07 34.97 10.30
N PHE A 104 5.13 34.28 11.44
CA PHE A 104 6.27 33.46 11.81
C PHE A 104 5.88 32.02 12.14
N ALA A 105 6.62 31.08 11.55
CA ALA A 105 6.53 29.65 11.85
C ALA A 105 7.91 29.10 12.21
N CYS A 106 7.97 28.14 13.12
CA CYS A 106 9.22 27.52 13.56
C CYS A 106 9.03 26.06 13.99
N ASN A 107 10.13 25.39 14.31
CA ASN A 107 10.11 24.07 14.93
C ASN A 107 10.30 24.23 16.43
N LEU A 108 9.52 23.48 17.21
CA LEU A 108 9.65 23.37 18.66
C LEU A 108 9.99 21.93 19.03
N SER A 109 10.73 21.74 20.13
CA SER A 109 11.21 20.41 20.51
C SER A 109 10.07 19.51 20.99
N SER A 110 9.06 20.08 21.67
CA SER A 110 7.86 19.35 22.09
C SER A 110 7.04 18.81 20.91
N LEU A 111 7.19 19.43 19.73
CA LEU A 111 6.51 19.04 18.49
C LEU A 111 7.35 18.08 17.63
N ALA A 112 8.52 17.65 18.10
CA ALA A 112 9.41 16.71 17.41
C ALA A 112 9.49 15.35 18.14
N LEU A 113 10.09 14.35 17.48
CA LEU A 113 10.29 13.01 18.04
C LEU A 113 11.63 12.91 18.78
N LEU A 114 11.61 12.37 19.99
CA LEU A 114 12.81 12.11 20.78
C LEU A 114 13.62 10.95 20.16
N THR A 115 14.94 11.11 20.08
CA THR A 115 15.86 10.10 19.56
C THR A 115 17.23 10.19 20.24
N THR A 116 18.13 9.26 19.96
CA THR A 116 19.52 9.28 20.44
C THR A 116 20.35 10.29 19.66
N ASN A 117 21.24 11.00 20.35
CA ASN A 117 22.23 11.85 19.69
C ASN A 117 23.35 11.00 19.04
N PHE A 118 23.94 11.50 17.96
CA PHE A 118 25.11 10.89 17.34
C PHE A 118 26.39 11.05 18.19
N GLU A 119 26.39 11.99 19.14
CA GLU A 119 27.51 12.29 20.03
C GLU A 119 27.10 12.12 21.52
N PRO A 120 27.05 10.88 22.05
CA PRO A 120 26.54 10.61 23.41
C PRO A 120 27.34 11.28 24.53
N ALA A 121 28.60 11.65 24.28
CA ALA A 121 29.45 12.33 25.24
C ALA A 121 29.05 13.79 25.48
N ASP A 122 28.46 14.45 24.48
CA ASP A 122 27.91 15.81 24.62
C ASP A 122 26.49 15.76 25.19
N ARG A 123 25.63 14.96 24.56
CA ARG A 123 24.22 14.82 24.97
C ARG A 123 23.71 13.44 24.62
N LEU A 124 22.96 12.81 25.52
CA LEU A 124 22.41 11.46 25.27
C LEU A 124 21.27 11.46 24.25
N LEU A 125 20.37 12.44 24.34
CA LEU A 125 19.13 12.50 23.57
C LEU A 125 19.03 13.78 22.77
N THR A 126 18.39 13.72 21.61
CA THR A 126 18.07 14.86 20.76
C THR A 126 16.69 14.66 20.14
N VAL A 127 16.26 15.58 19.29
CA VAL A 127 15.00 15.46 18.54
C VAL A 127 15.24 15.26 17.05
N SER A 128 14.31 14.56 16.40
CA SER A 128 14.22 14.39 14.96
C SER A 128 12.78 14.66 14.52
N TRP A 129 12.60 15.13 13.29
CA TRP A 129 11.28 15.47 12.75
C TRP A 129 11.25 15.28 11.24
N ALA A 130 10.11 15.63 10.65
CA ALA A 130 9.77 15.51 9.25
C ALA A 130 9.87 14.05 8.74
N THR A 131 9.95 13.90 7.40
CA THR A 131 9.89 12.58 6.76
C THR A 131 11.08 11.69 7.08
N SER A 132 12.20 12.24 7.55
CA SER A 132 13.34 11.46 8.03
C SER A 132 13.01 10.70 9.31
N ALA A 133 12.35 11.35 10.29
CA ALA A 133 11.91 10.71 11.51
C ALA A 133 10.80 9.67 11.24
N SER A 134 9.86 10.01 10.36
CA SER A 134 8.83 9.08 9.89
C SER A 134 9.44 7.84 9.20
N THR A 135 10.48 8.02 8.39
CA THR A 135 11.20 6.92 7.73
C THR A 135 11.93 6.03 8.73
N ALA A 136 12.50 6.60 9.79
CA ALA A 136 13.14 5.83 10.86
C ALA A 136 12.11 4.94 11.59
N LEU A 137 10.90 5.45 11.87
CA LEU A 137 9.80 4.68 12.45
C LEU A 137 9.33 3.56 11.51
N ALA A 138 9.19 3.84 10.21
CA ALA A 138 8.83 2.83 9.21
C ALA A 138 9.88 1.73 9.10
N ALA A 139 11.17 2.10 9.10
CA ALA A 139 12.29 1.15 9.09
C ALA A 139 12.34 0.30 10.36
N HIS A 140 12.05 0.90 11.52
CA HIS A 140 11.90 0.18 12.78
C HIS A 140 10.75 -0.85 12.69
N MET A 141 9.58 -0.45 12.23
CA MET A 141 8.44 -1.36 12.03
C MET A 141 8.80 -2.52 11.08
N ALA A 142 9.41 -2.24 9.93
CA ALA A 142 9.85 -3.26 8.99
C ALA A 142 10.87 -4.22 9.62
N GLY A 143 11.85 -3.67 10.35
CA GLY A 143 12.87 -4.45 11.06
C GLY A 143 12.28 -5.34 12.15
N THR A 144 11.29 -4.85 12.91
CA THR A 144 10.58 -5.62 13.93
C THR A 144 9.82 -6.79 13.33
N ILE A 145 9.06 -6.56 12.24
CA ILE A 145 8.35 -7.63 11.52
C ILE A 145 9.35 -8.69 11.00
N MET A 146 10.46 -8.25 10.39
CA MET A 146 11.50 -9.15 9.90
C MET A 146 12.22 -9.93 11.00
N ALA A 147 12.40 -9.32 12.18
CA ALA A 147 13.04 -9.96 13.32
C ALA A 147 12.17 -11.07 13.94
N ILE A 148 10.86 -10.81 14.04
CA ILE A 148 9.87 -11.76 14.57
C ILE A 148 9.61 -12.87 13.54
N TYR A 149 9.36 -12.51 12.27
CA TYR A 149 9.01 -13.44 11.21
C TYR A 149 10.13 -13.52 10.15
N ARG A 150 11.22 -14.21 10.50
CA ARG A 150 12.47 -14.28 9.69
C ARG A 150 12.33 -14.89 8.30
N MET A 151 11.26 -15.64 8.05
CA MET A 151 11.01 -16.31 6.77
C MET A 151 10.22 -15.42 5.78
N LEU A 152 9.74 -14.25 6.20
CA LEU A 152 9.01 -13.34 5.33
C LEU A 152 9.93 -12.67 4.32
N TRP A 153 9.45 -12.59 3.09
CA TRP A 153 10.10 -11.87 2.01
C TRP A 153 9.93 -10.35 2.19
N PRO A 154 10.86 -9.54 1.66
CA PRO A 154 10.73 -8.08 1.61
C PRO A 154 9.40 -7.59 1.03
N GLU A 155 8.91 -8.26 -0.02
CA GLU A 155 7.62 -7.98 -0.66
C GLU A 155 6.47 -8.15 0.33
N THR A 156 6.54 -9.17 1.18
CA THR A 156 5.54 -9.50 2.21
C THR A 156 5.56 -8.51 3.36
N VAL A 157 6.74 -8.14 3.85
CA VAL A 157 6.87 -7.10 4.88
C VAL A 157 6.32 -5.77 4.37
N ARG A 158 6.61 -5.40 3.11
CA ARG A 158 6.02 -4.22 2.47
C ARG A 158 4.49 -4.33 2.37
N ALA A 159 3.96 -5.50 2.03
CA ALA A 159 2.52 -5.74 1.97
C ALA A 159 1.88 -5.56 3.36
N LEU A 160 2.43 -6.18 4.41
CA LEU A 160 1.89 -6.11 5.76
C LEU A 160 1.84 -4.69 6.32
N ILE A 161 2.89 -3.89 6.11
CA ILE A 161 2.91 -2.48 6.54
C ILE A 161 1.75 -1.72 5.89
N VAL A 162 1.58 -1.87 4.58
CA VAL A 162 0.52 -1.19 3.83
C VAL A 162 -0.87 -1.75 4.16
N HIS A 163 -0.97 -3.06 4.37
CA HIS A 163 -2.20 -3.75 4.71
C HIS A 163 -2.73 -3.33 6.09
N SER A 164 -1.83 -3.09 7.04
CA SER A 164 -2.17 -2.56 8.37
C SER A 164 -2.56 -1.08 8.36
N ALA A 165 -2.33 -0.35 7.27
CA ALA A 165 -2.52 1.09 7.24
C ALA A 165 -4.00 1.53 7.20
N ARG A 166 -4.33 2.54 8.01
CA ARG A 166 -5.67 3.16 8.04
C ARG A 166 -5.54 4.68 7.95
N TRP A 167 -6.47 5.31 7.24
CA TRP A 167 -6.59 6.77 7.28
C TRP A 167 -7.25 7.19 8.59
N THR A 168 -6.71 8.24 9.21
CA THR A 168 -7.35 8.84 10.38
C THR A 168 -8.69 9.48 9.99
N PRO A 169 -9.61 9.68 10.94
CA PRO A 169 -10.84 10.43 10.69
C PRO A 169 -10.56 11.82 10.10
N MET A 170 -9.53 12.50 10.61
CA MET A 170 -9.11 13.82 10.14
C MET A 170 -8.59 13.80 8.70
N MET A 171 -7.83 12.77 8.30
CA MET A 171 -7.38 12.61 6.91
C MET A 171 -8.56 12.40 5.97
N LEU A 172 -9.52 11.57 6.37
CA LEU A 172 -10.74 11.31 5.60
C LEU A 172 -11.55 12.60 5.42
N GLU A 173 -11.76 13.35 6.49
CA GLU A 173 -12.48 14.62 6.44
C GLU A 173 -11.77 15.64 5.54
N ARG A 174 -10.44 15.77 5.66
CA ARG A 174 -9.68 16.84 5.01
C ARG A 174 -9.36 16.56 3.54
N TYR A 175 -8.98 15.33 3.20
CA TYR A 175 -8.38 15.00 1.91
C TYR A 175 -9.26 14.13 1.01
N ARG A 176 -10.42 13.65 1.48
CA ARG A 176 -11.40 12.95 0.63
C ARG A 176 -12.23 13.94 -0.20
N VAL A 177 -11.53 14.72 -1.03
CA VAL A 177 -12.07 15.85 -1.79
C VAL A 177 -12.16 15.49 -3.28
N GLY A 178 -13.30 15.76 -3.90
CA GLY A 178 -13.56 15.47 -5.31
C GLY A 178 -15.04 15.29 -5.60
N VAL A 179 -15.42 15.38 -6.88
CA VAL A 179 -16.82 15.24 -7.32
C VAL A 179 -17.23 13.77 -7.30
N THR A 180 -16.33 12.87 -7.70
CA THR A 180 -16.59 11.42 -7.75
C THR A 180 -15.82 10.68 -6.65
N PRO A 181 -16.30 9.50 -6.20
CA PRO A 181 -15.56 8.65 -5.26
C PRO A 181 -14.13 8.34 -5.71
N THR A 182 -13.93 8.12 -7.01
CA THR A 182 -12.60 7.89 -7.59
C THR A 182 -11.67 9.09 -7.40
N GLN A 183 -12.16 10.31 -7.64
CA GLN A 183 -11.38 11.54 -7.43
C GLN A 183 -11.06 11.75 -5.96
N GLN A 184 -12.05 11.54 -5.09
CA GLN A 184 -11.89 11.64 -3.63
C GLN A 184 -10.80 10.70 -3.11
N ASN A 185 -10.86 9.43 -3.49
CA ASN A 185 -9.90 8.43 -3.04
C ASN A 185 -8.51 8.62 -3.69
N THR A 186 -8.47 9.09 -4.93
CA THR A 186 -7.23 9.50 -5.60
C THR A 186 -6.56 10.65 -4.85
N ASN A 187 -7.31 11.69 -4.47
CA ASN A 187 -6.78 12.82 -3.73
C ASN A 187 -6.25 12.39 -2.37
N LEU A 188 -6.97 11.51 -1.68
CA LEU A 188 -6.56 10.92 -0.41
C LEU A 188 -5.24 10.15 -0.54
N LEU A 189 -5.11 9.27 -1.54
CA LEU A 189 -3.87 8.51 -1.81
C LEU A 189 -2.69 9.42 -2.16
N ARG A 190 -2.92 10.48 -2.95
CA ARG A 190 -1.86 11.42 -3.35
C ARG A 190 -1.31 12.24 -2.18
N HIS A 191 -2.10 12.44 -1.14
CA HIS A 191 -1.70 13.11 0.09
C HIS A 191 -1.12 12.13 1.11
N CYS A 192 -1.89 11.09 1.46
CA CYS A 192 -1.66 10.27 2.65
C CYS A 192 -1.21 8.83 2.36
N GLY A 193 -1.07 8.45 1.08
CA GLY A 193 -0.90 7.05 0.71
C GLY A 193 -2.08 6.21 1.23
N TYR A 194 -1.77 5.01 1.71
CA TYR A 194 -2.72 4.10 2.35
C TYR A 194 -3.03 4.44 3.82
N GLY A 195 -2.43 5.51 4.35
CA GLY A 195 -2.66 6.00 5.72
C GLY A 195 -1.54 5.60 6.69
N VAL A 196 -1.90 5.53 7.97
CA VAL A 196 -1.01 5.25 9.10
C VAL A 196 -0.97 3.75 9.38
N PRO A 197 0.18 3.08 9.24
CA PRO A 197 0.35 1.67 9.60
C PRO A 197 0.22 1.43 11.11
N ASP A 198 -0.24 0.23 11.45
CA ASP A 198 -0.36 -0.25 12.83
C ASP A 198 0.51 -1.50 13.00
N LEU A 199 1.51 -1.42 13.89
CA LEU A 199 2.46 -2.51 14.10
C LEU A 199 1.81 -3.74 14.74
N GLU A 200 0.92 -3.55 15.70
CA GLU A 200 0.24 -4.67 16.37
C GLU A 200 -0.63 -5.41 15.36
N GLN A 201 -1.39 -4.69 14.54
CA GLN A 201 -2.19 -5.28 13.47
C GLN A 201 -1.32 -5.98 12.42
N ALA A 202 -0.20 -5.39 12.01
CA ALA A 202 0.70 -6.04 11.06
C ALA A 202 1.29 -7.35 11.60
N LEU A 203 1.61 -7.41 12.89
CA LEU A 203 2.10 -8.62 13.55
C LEU A 203 0.99 -9.64 13.76
N TRP A 204 -0.20 -9.18 14.14
CA TRP A 204 -1.39 -10.01 14.36
C TRP A 204 -1.84 -10.67 13.06
N SER A 205 -1.84 -9.93 11.94
CA SER A 205 -2.15 -10.44 10.59
C SER A 205 -1.32 -11.65 10.18
N VAL A 206 -0.08 -11.80 10.68
CA VAL A 206 0.74 -12.99 10.33
C VAL A 206 0.33 -14.21 11.15
N SER A 207 -0.11 -14.01 12.39
CA SER A 207 -0.54 -15.07 13.29
C SER A 207 -2.04 -15.39 13.21
N ASN A 208 -2.81 -14.66 12.41
CA ASN A 208 -4.27 -14.72 12.42
C ASN A 208 -4.85 -15.54 11.27
N SER A 209 -5.75 -16.48 11.59
CA SER A 209 -6.44 -17.34 10.62
C SER A 209 -7.34 -16.57 9.64
N LEU A 210 -7.85 -15.39 10.01
CA LEU A 210 -8.62 -14.48 9.16
C LEU A 210 -7.77 -13.73 8.13
N THR A 211 -6.45 -13.80 8.24
CA THR A 211 -5.54 -13.24 7.25
C THR A 211 -4.91 -14.35 6.43
N LEU A 212 -5.22 -14.39 5.15
CA LEU A 212 -4.51 -15.23 4.19
C LEU A 212 -3.25 -14.50 3.73
N LEU A 213 -2.09 -15.05 4.10
CA LEU A 213 -0.78 -14.55 3.69
C LEU A 213 -0.10 -15.55 2.76
N ILE A 214 0.14 -15.15 1.51
CA ILE A 214 0.75 -16.01 0.48
C ILE A 214 2.06 -15.40 0.00
N GLN A 215 3.07 -16.26 -0.15
CA GLN A 215 4.37 -15.93 -0.75
C GLN A 215 4.66 -16.95 -1.85
N GLU A 216 4.61 -16.54 -3.10
CA GLU A 216 4.78 -17.46 -4.22
C GLU A 216 5.59 -16.85 -5.35
N SER A 217 6.08 -17.73 -6.23
CA SER A 217 6.72 -17.33 -7.47
C SER A 217 5.81 -17.69 -8.65
N LEU A 218 5.66 -16.77 -9.60
CA LEU A 218 4.97 -17.02 -10.86
C LEU A 218 5.88 -16.72 -12.05
N GLN A 219 5.66 -17.40 -13.17
CA GLN A 219 6.24 -17.00 -14.45
C GLN A 219 5.21 -16.16 -15.24
N PRO A 220 5.37 -14.83 -15.33
CA PRO A 220 4.37 -13.97 -15.97
C PRO A 220 4.26 -14.22 -17.49
N PHE A 221 5.37 -14.57 -18.14
CA PHE A 221 5.44 -14.66 -19.59
C PHE A 221 6.23 -15.88 -20.05
N ILE A 222 5.93 -16.34 -21.26
CA ILE A 222 6.67 -17.42 -21.92
C ILE A 222 6.86 -17.12 -23.39
N ARG A 223 8.06 -17.40 -23.88
CA ARG A 223 8.43 -17.36 -25.28
C ARG A 223 9.12 -18.67 -25.66
N THR A 224 8.47 -19.42 -26.54
CA THR A 224 8.97 -20.68 -27.07
C THR A 224 9.95 -20.43 -28.22
N ARG A 225 10.95 -21.30 -28.37
CA ARG A 225 11.93 -21.21 -29.45
C ARG A 225 11.22 -21.28 -30.81
N GLY A 226 11.45 -20.29 -31.67
CA GLY A 226 10.81 -20.17 -32.99
C GLY A 226 9.57 -19.28 -33.02
N GLU A 227 9.00 -18.91 -31.87
CA GLU A 227 7.88 -17.96 -31.84
C GLU A 227 8.36 -16.50 -31.84
N SER A 228 7.70 -15.67 -32.65
CA SER A 228 7.98 -14.23 -32.74
C SER A 228 7.35 -13.45 -31.58
N THR A 229 6.30 -13.98 -30.94
CA THR A 229 5.53 -13.30 -29.90
C THR A 229 5.74 -13.93 -28.52
N THR A 230 5.74 -13.08 -27.49
CA THR A 230 5.77 -13.51 -26.09
C THR A 230 4.33 -13.58 -25.56
N LYS A 231 3.95 -14.72 -25.00
CA LYS A 231 2.61 -14.99 -24.44
C LYS A 231 2.60 -14.84 -22.92
N THR A 232 1.43 -14.61 -22.34
CA THR A 232 1.21 -14.77 -20.90
C THR A 232 1.32 -16.26 -20.54
N CYS A 233 1.91 -16.57 -19.37
CA CYS A 233 2.14 -17.94 -18.94
C CYS A 233 1.25 -18.29 -17.74
N ASP A 234 1.67 -17.93 -16.53
CA ASP A 234 1.00 -18.38 -15.32
C ASP A 234 -0.12 -17.43 -14.87
N MET A 235 -1.15 -18.01 -14.27
CA MET A 235 -2.19 -17.35 -13.48
C MET A 235 -2.42 -18.19 -12.24
N HIS A 236 -2.34 -17.59 -11.06
CA HIS A 236 -2.55 -18.27 -9.79
C HIS A 236 -3.97 -17.99 -9.31
N LEU A 237 -4.66 -19.04 -8.88
CA LEU A 237 -5.99 -18.95 -8.26
C LEU A 237 -5.85 -19.45 -6.83
N HIS A 238 -6.27 -18.62 -5.90
CA HIS A 238 -6.26 -18.95 -4.48
C HIS A 238 -7.67 -19.03 -3.97
N ASP A 239 -7.99 -20.15 -3.34
CA ASP A 239 -9.21 -20.29 -2.57
C ASP A 239 -9.05 -19.53 -1.26
N LEU A 240 -10.07 -18.75 -0.93
CA LEU A 240 -10.10 -17.94 0.28
C LEU A 240 -10.72 -18.82 1.39
N PRO A 241 -10.03 -19.04 2.52
CA PRO A 241 -10.43 -20.01 3.54
C PRO A 241 -11.55 -19.46 4.44
N TRP A 242 -12.58 -18.85 3.86
CA TRP A 242 -13.61 -18.17 4.61
C TRP A 242 -14.80 -19.06 4.91
N PRO A 243 -15.41 -18.93 6.10
CA PRO A 243 -16.45 -19.83 6.54
C PRO A 243 -17.77 -19.41 5.90
N ARG A 244 -18.07 -20.00 4.74
CA ARG A 244 -19.24 -19.65 3.93
C ARG A 244 -20.53 -19.66 4.74
N ASP A 245 -20.78 -20.73 5.50
CA ASP A 245 -22.02 -20.90 6.28
C ASP A 245 -22.16 -19.81 7.36
N LEU A 246 -21.06 -19.45 8.02
CA LEU A 246 -21.04 -18.38 9.02
C LEU A 246 -21.29 -17.02 8.35
N LEU A 247 -20.59 -16.70 7.26
CA LEU A 247 -20.79 -15.45 6.53
C LEU A 247 -22.22 -15.33 5.97
N GLU A 248 -22.82 -16.43 5.51
CA GLU A 248 -24.23 -16.47 5.10
C GLU A 248 -25.18 -16.23 6.29
N SER A 249 -24.88 -16.78 7.46
CA SER A 249 -25.69 -16.57 8.68
C SER A 249 -25.66 -15.13 9.19
N LEU A 250 -24.57 -14.41 8.94
CA LEU A 250 -24.40 -13.00 9.29
C LEU A 250 -25.20 -12.05 8.39
N GLY A 251 -25.73 -12.55 7.26
CA GLY A 251 -26.65 -11.83 6.39
C GLY A 251 -26.12 -10.46 5.92
N GLU A 252 -26.85 -9.40 6.29
CA GLU A 252 -26.60 -8.01 5.86
C GLU A 252 -25.53 -7.28 6.68
N THR A 253 -24.88 -7.96 7.63
CA THR A 253 -23.78 -7.38 8.42
C THR A 253 -22.71 -6.84 7.49
N GLN A 254 -22.34 -5.57 7.68
CA GLN A 254 -21.34 -4.92 6.84
C GLN A 254 -19.94 -5.41 7.21
N VAL A 255 -19.23 -5.92 6.21
CA VAL A 255 -17.87 -6.43 6.35
C VAL A 255 -16.95 -5.71 5.38
N ARG A 256 -15.65 -5.69 5.70
CA ARG A 256 -14.62 -5.17 4.81
C ARG A 256 -13.65 -6.26 4.44
N LEU A 257 -13.41 -6.41 3.15
CA LEU A 257 -12.36 -7.27 2.62
C LEU A 257 -11.20 -6.39 2.18
N ARG A 258 -10.03 -6.56 2.78
CA ARG A 258 -8.82 -5.87 2.37
C ARG A 258 -7.92 -6.82 1.60
N VAL A 259 -7.43 -6.36 0.46
CA VAL A 259 -6.47 -7.11 -0.37
C VAL A 259 -5.27 -6.24 -0.63
N THR A 260 -4.07 -6.77 -0.34
CA THR A 260 -2.79 -6.11 -0.63
C THR A 260 -1.87 -7.05 -1.39
N LEU A 261 -1.55 -6.69 -2.63
CA LEU A 261 -0.61 -7.37 -3.51
C LEU A 261 0.68 -6.55 -3.61
N SER A 262 1.82 -7.19 -3.34
CA SER A 262 3.13 -6.57 -3.39
C SER A 262 4.11 -7.44 -4.18
N TYR A 263 4.81 -6.85 -5.14
CA TYR A 263 5.87 -7.53 -5.90
C TYR A 263 6.94 -6.52 -6.31
N PHE A 264 8.15 -7.00 -6.62
CA PHE A 264 9.22 -6.14 -7.11
C PHE A 264 9.43 -6.32 -8.61
N ILE A 265 9.47 -5.18 -9.30
CA ILE A 265 9.74 -5.12 -10.74
C ILE A 265 11.24 -4.94 -11.01
N GLU A 266 11.71 -5.38 -12.17
CA GLU A 266 12.99 -4.94 -12.72
C GLU A 266 12.73 -3.67 -13.56
N PRO A 267 13.25 -2.50 -13.16
CA PRO A 267 13.08 -1.29 -13.97
C PRO A 267 13.81 -1.45 -15.29
N ASN A 268 13.27 -0.88 -16.35
CA ASN A 268 13.87 -0.98 -17.68
C ASN A 268 15.25 -0.30 -17.72
N PRO A 269 16.30 -0.99 -18.20
CA PRO A 269 17.67 -0.47 -18.21
C PRO A 269 17.93 0.63 -19.27
N GLY A 270 16.98 0.93 -20.17
CA GLY A 270 17.18 1.91 -21.23
C GLY A 270 16.96 3.36 -20.79
N GLU A 271 17.93 4.24 -21.08
CA GLU A 271 17.87 5.70 -20.81
C GLU A 271 16.86 6.47 -21.68
N ARG A 272 16.39 5.87 -22.79
CA ARG A 272 15.43 6.52 -23.69
C ARG A 272 14.06 6.61 -23.02
N GLY A 273 13.65 7.85 -22.76
CA GLY A 273 12.48 8.27 -22.00
C GLY A 273 11.21 7.43 -22.18
N PHE A 274 10.45 7.40 -21.08
CA PHE A 274 9.23 6.62 -20.88
C PHE A 274 8.09 7.09 -21.82
N ARG A 275 8.08 6.61 -23.08
CA ARG A 275 6.98 6.89 -24.02
C ARG A 275 5.68 6.14 -23.69
N ASP A 276 5.75 5.10 -22.84
CA ASP A 276 4.62 4.25 -22.44
C ASP A 276 4.78 3.84 -20.96
N LYS A 277 3.68 3.83 -20.17
CA LYS A 277 3.65 3.37 -18.77
C LYS A 277 4.21 1.96 -18.59
N TYR A 278 4.07 1.10 -19.61
CA TYR A 278 4.60 -0.27 -19.60
C TYR A 278 6.09 -0.37 -19.92
N SER A 279 6.71 0.74 -20.33
CA SER A 279 8.13 0.75 -20.64
C SER A 279 9.00 0.69 -19.39
N TYR A 280 8.52 1.10 -18.22
CA TYR A 280 9.31 1.07 -16.99
C TYR A 280 9.30 -0.30 -16.30
N GLN A 281 8.13 -0.88 -16.05
CA GLN A 281 8.00 -2.16 -15.34
C GLN A 281 8.37 -3.37 -16.20
N SER A 282 9.09 -4.33 -15.61
CA SER A 282 9.37 -5.63 -16.23
C SER A 282 8.10 -6.41 -16.55
N HIS A 283 7.22 -6.49 -15.58
CA HIS A 283 5.93 -7.16 -15.58
C HIS A 283 5.04 -6.39 -14.63
N GLY A 284 3.73 -6.38 -14.87
CA GLY A 284 2.77 -5.97 -13.86
C GLY A 284 2.04 -7.20 -13.33
N LEU A 285 1.71 -7.23 -12.04
CA LEU A 285 0.78 -8.21 -11.48
C LEU A 285 -0.49 -7.52 -11.04
N ARG A 286 -1.60 -8.22 -11.19
CA ARG A 286 -2.94 -7.75 -10.89
C ARG A 286 -3.65 -8.80 -10.07
N PHE A 287 -4.54 -8.35 -9.21
CA PHE A 287 -5.49 -9.23 -8.54
C PHE A 287 -6.91 -8.91 -8.97
N ASP A 288 -7.76 -9.93 -8.93
CA ASP A 288 -9.18 -9.76 -9.02
C ASP A 288 -9.89 -10.83 -8.20
N VAL A 289 -11.05 -10.49 -7.67
CA VAL A 289 -11.83 -11.39 -6.80
C VAL A 289 -13.03 -11.89 -7.58
N ARG A 290 -13.41 -13.15 -7.36
CA ARG A 290 -14.63 -13.73 -7.93
C ARG A 290 -15.83 -12.91 -7.48
N ARG A 291 -16.78 -12.67 -8.39
CA ARG A 291 -18.01 -11.91 -8.07
C ARG A 291 -19.08 -12.83 -7.48
N ARG A 292 -20.04 -12.23 -6.78
CA ARG A 292 -21.14 -12.95 -6.12
C ARG A 292 -21.87 -13.95 -7.03
N ALA A 293 -22.26 -13.51 -8.23
CA ALA A 293 -23.04 -14.31 -9.19
C ALA A 293 -22.18 -15.05 -10.23
N GLU A 294 -20.85 -15.05 -10.04
CA GLU A 294 -19.92 -15.58 -11.03
C GLU A 294 -19.47 -17.00 -10.64
N THR A 295 -19.61 -17.94 -11.58
CA THR A 295 -19.09 -19.30 -11.38
C THR A 295 -17.57 -19.31 -11.54
N GLU A 296 -16.88 -20.31 -10.99
CA GLU A 296 -15.43 -20.44 -11.17
C GLU A 296 -14.99 -20.50 -12.65
N PRO A 297 -15.66 -21.28 -13.54
CA PRO A 297 -15.34 -21.26 -14.98
C PRO A 297 -15.49 -19.89 -15.62
N ASP A 298 -16.56 -19.15 -15.28
CA ASP A 298 -16.81 -17.80 -15.81
C ASP A 298 -15.74 -16.82 -15.31
N PHE A 299 -15.36 -16.93 -14.04
CA PHE A 299 -14.27 -16.16 -13.43
C PHE A 299 -12.95 -16.39 -14.16
N ARG A 300 -12.56 -17.65 -14.35
CA ARG A 300 -11.37 -18.02 -15.10
C ARG A 300 -11.42 -17.47 -16.53
N ALA A 301 -12.56 -17.56 -17.21
CA ALA A 301 -12.73 -17.05 -18.56
C ALA A 301 -12.58 -15.52 -18.62
N ARG A 302 -13.12 -14.79 -17.63
CA ARG A 302 -13.00 -13.34 -17.50
C ARG A 302 -11.56 -12.90 -17.27
N ILE A 303 -10.84 -13.56 -16.36
CA ILE A 303 -9.42 -13.24 -16.09
C ILE A 303 -8.54 -13.56 -17.30
N ASN A 304 -8.76 -14.71 -17.96
CA ASN A 304 -8.03 -15.08 -19.18
C ASN A 304 -8.27 -14.09 -20.33
N ARG A 305 -9.46 -13.49 -20.42
CA ARG A 305 -9.75 -12.42 -21.38
C ARG A 305 -8.96 -11.15 -21.04
N ARG A 306 -9.01 -10.72 -19.78
CA ARG A 306 -8.27 -9.55 -19.26
C ARG A 306 -6.75 -9.67 -19.45
N ALA A 307 -6.19 -10.87 -19.25
CA ALA A 307 -4.76 -11.12 -19.43
C ALA A 307 -4.33 -11.09 -20.91
N ARG A 308 -5.20 -11.54 -21.83
CA ARG A 308 -4.89 -11.65 -23.28
C ARG A 308 -5.10 -10.34 -24.04
N ASP A 309 -6.28 -9.75 -23.94
CA ASP A 309 -6.71 -8.69 -24.86
C ASP A 309 -6.17 -7.30 -24.47
N GLY A 310 -5.41 -7.22 -23.37
CA GLY A 310 -5.14 -5.95 -22.72
C GLY A 310 -6.40 -5.40 -22.05
N GLU A 311 -6.28 -4.23 -21.43
CA GLU A 311 -7.29 -3.63 -20.55
C GLU A 311 -8.56 -3.24 -21.33
N TYR A 312 -9.45 -4.21 -21.62
CA TYR A 312 -10.80 -3.94 -22.11
C TYR A 312 -11.66 -3.47 -20.93
N ASP A 313 -11.90 -2.16 -20.86
CA ASP A 313 -12.83 -1.53 -19.94
C ASP A 313 -14.28 -1.84 -20.36
N GLY A 314 -14.76 -3.00 -19.95
CA GLY A 314 -16.19 -3.31 -20.00
C GLY A 314 -16.96 -2.50 -18.96
N ALA A 315 -18.20 -2.14 -19.28
CA ALA A 315 -19.18 -1.42 -18.44
C ALA A 315 -19.63 -2.17 -17.17
N ASP A 316 -18.84 -3.12 -16.70
CA ASP A 316 -19.18 -4.09 -15.66
C ASP A 316 -18.05 -4.11 -14.62
N ALA A 317 -17.84 -2.95 -13.99
CA ALA A 317 -16.90 -2.81 -12.87
C ALA A 317 -17.56 -3.37 -11.60
N ASP A 318 -16.83 -4.25 -10.91
CA ASP A 318 -17.28 -4.81 -9.63
C ASP A 318 -17.46 -3.67 -8.61
N GLN A 319 -18.66 -3.59 -8.02
CA GLN A 319 -19.03 -2.53 -7.10
C GLN A 319 -18.54 -2.85 -5.68
N GLY A 320 -18.42 -1.83 -4.83
CA GLY A 320 -18.02 -1.96 -3.43
C GLY A 320 -16.52 -1.81 -3.17
N TRP A 321 -15.69 -1.79 -4.22
CA TRP A 321 -14.27 -1.44 -4.11
C TRP A 321 -14.08 0.06 -3.92
N MET A 322 -13.24 0.43 -2.95
CA MET A 322 -12.98 1.83 -2.63
C MET A 322 -12.18 2.51 -3.74
N LEU A 323 -11.06 1.95 -4.17
CA LEU A 323 -10.25 2.55 -5.25
C LEU A 323 -10.76 2.16 -6.63
N GLY A 324 -11.23 0.91 -6.74
CA GLY A 324 -11.67 0.32 -8.00
C GLY A 324 -10.50 -0.06 -8.91
N ASP A 325 -10.84 -0.72 -10.01
CA ASP A 325 -9.87 -1.45 -10.80
C ASP A 325 -8.82 -0.57 -11.50
N LEU A 326 -9.18 0.62 -11.98
CA LEU A 326 -8.22 1.50 -12.66
C LEU A 326 -7.23 2.15 -11.71
N SER A 327 -7.71 2.58 -10.53
CA SER A 327 -6.87 3.26 -9.54
C SER A 327 -5.93 2.28 -8.85
N ARG A 328 -6.36 1.04 -8.58
CA ARG A 328 -5.54 0.04 -7.87
C ARG A 328 -4.35 -0.50 -8.68
N ARG A 329 -4.20 -0.17 -9.97
CA ARG A 329 -3.22 -0.80 -10.89
C ARG A 329 -1.86 -0.09 -10.95
N ARG A 330 -1.66 1.00 -10.22
CA ARG A 330 -0.48 1.86 -10.40
C ARG A 330 0.68 1.38 -9.53
N GLY A 331 1.85 1.17 -10.14
CA GLY A 331 3.05 0.72 -9.41
C GLY A 331 3.17 -0.80 -9.30
N SER A 332 3.91 -1.23 -8.27
CA SER A 332 4.13 -2.65 -7.93
C SER A 332 3.61 -3.03 -6.53
N LEU A 333 2.82 -2.15 -5.94
CA LEU A 333 2.15 -2.31 -4.66
C LEU A 333 0.69 -1.86 -4.84
N HIS A 334 -0.23 -2.78 -4.63
CA HIS A 334 -1.65 -2.57 -4.85
C HIS A 334 -2.39 -2.94 -3.58
N SER A 335 -3.10 -1.99 -2.97
CA SER A 335 -4.02 -2.28 -1.87
C SER A 335 -5.38 -1.69 -2.15
N ASP A 336 -6.44 -2.43 -1.91
CA ASP A 336 -7.82 -1.95 -2.03
C ASP A 336 -8.70 -2.58 -0.96
N VAL A 337 -9.81 -1.91 -0.65
CA VAL A 337 -10.79 -2.34 0.34
C VAL A 337 -12.13 -2.47 -0.35
N TRP A 338 -12.70 -3.66 -0.27
CA TRP A 338 -14.08 -3.93 -0.67
C TRP A 338 -14.98 -3.83 0.55
N VAL A 339 -16.14 -3.19 0.40
CA VAL A 339 -17.17 -3.06 1.44
C VAL A 339 -18.48 -3.62 0.88
N GLY A 340 -19.13 -4.49 1.65
CA GLY A 340 -20.42 -5.07 1.32
C GLY A 340 -20.96 -5.96 2.45
N SER A 341 -22.03 -6.70 2.17
CA SER A 341 -22.62 -7.61 3.15
C SER A 341 -21.80 -8.90 3.32
N ALA A 342 -21.90 -9.52 4.50
CA ALA A 342 -21.28 -10.81 4.77
C ALA A 342 -21.76 -11.91 3.80
N ALA A 343 -23.05 -11.92 3.47
CA ALA A 343 -23.62 -12.86 2.49
C ALA A 343 -23.03 -12.68 1.08
N ASP A 344 -22.73 -11.44 0.68
CA ASP A 344 -22.04 -11.17 -0.59
C ASP A 344 -20.60 -11.67 -0.55
N LEU A 345 -19.89 -11.47 0.57
CA LEU A 345 -18.52 -11.94 0.75
C LEU A 345 -18.42 -13.48 0.71
N ALA A 346 -19.41 -14.18 1.29
CA ALA A 346 -19.45 -15.64 1.33
C ALA A 346 -19.34 -16.30 -0.06
N ASN A 347 -19.86 -15.62 -1.09
CA ASN A 347 -19.84 -16.12 -2.46
C ASN A 347 -18.58 -15.72 -3.25
N ARG A 348 -17.74 -14.83 -2.69
CA ARG A 348 -16.50 -14.29 -3.28
C ARG A 348 -15.25 -15.09 -2.87
N GLY A 349 -15.36 -16.41 -2.76
CA GLY A 349 -14.33 -17.28 -2.16
C GLY A 349 -13.05 -17.55 -2.98
N GLN A 350 -12.77 -16.79 -4.04
CA GLN A 350 -11.58 -17.01 -4.88
C GLN A 350 -10.95 -15.68 -5.31
N ILE A 351 -9.63 -15.63 -5.28
CA ILE A 351 -8.82 -14.52 -5.78
C ILE A 351 -7.83 -15.00 -6.84
N ALA A 352 -7.75 -14.27 -7.95
CA ALA A 352 -6.83 -14.56 -9.05
C ALA A 352 -5.68 -13.55 -9.06
N ILE A 353 -4.45 -14.04 -9.20
CA ILE A 353 -3.26 -13.24 -9.50
C ILE A 353 -2.82 -13.52 -10.92
N TYR A 354 -2.75 -12.48 -11.74
CA TYR A 354 -2.44 -12.62 -13.16
C TYR A 354 -1.50 -11.53 -13.69
N PRO A 355 -0.67 -11.84 -14.69
CA PRO A 355 0.26 -10.92 -15.27
C PRO A 355 -0.42 -9.90 -16.20
N SER A 356 0.13 -8.69 -16.21
CA SER A 356 -0.17 -7.61 -17.15
C SER A 356 1.14 -7.17 -17.82
N THR A 357 1.02 -6.52 -18.99
CA THR A 357 2.15 -6.17 -19.86
C THR A 357 3.29 -5.43 -19.15
N GLY A 358 4.52 -5.73 -19.56
CA GLY A 358 5.74 -5.02 -19.19
C GLY A 358 6.87 -5.28 -20.19
N TRP A 359 8.04 -4.70 -19.97
CA TRP A 359 9.14 -4.80 -20.94
C TRP A 359 9.71 -6.22 -21.08
N TRP A 360 9.49 -7.13 -20.13
CA TRP A 360 9.80 -8.56 -20.32
C TRP A 360 8.98 -9.18 -21.47
N LYS A 361 7.75 -8.70 -21.70
CA LYS A 361 6.90 -9.14 -22.82
C LYS A 361 7.25 -8.41 -24.12
N THR A 362 7.42 -7.09 -24.08
CA THR A 362 7.56 -6.25 -25.29
C THR A 362 8.99 -6.17 -25.83
N ARG A 363 10.02 -6.25 -24.98
CA ARG A 363 11.44 -6.17 -25.36
C ARG A 363 12.11 -7.55 -25.34
N SER A 364 11.63 -8.42 -26.21
CA SER A 364 12.07 -9.81 -26.29
C SER A 364 13.57 -9.99 -26.63
N GLY A 365 14.21 -8.96 -27.20
CA GLY A 365 15.66 -8.92 -27.45
C GLY A 365 16.53 -8.97 -26.18
N LEU A 366 15.99 -8.58 -25.02
CA LEU A 366 16.70 -8.63 -23.74
C LEU A 366 16.67 -10.01 -23.07
N ARG A 367 16.03 -11.02 -23.69
CA ARG A 367 15.99 -12.43 -23.23
C ARG A 367 15.50 -12.63 -21.78
N ARG A 368 14.64 -11.72 -21.30
CA ARG A 368 14.02 -11.78 -19.95
C ARG A 368 12.60 -12.36 -19.94
N SER A 369 12.05 -12.71 -21.11
CA SER A 369 10.65 -13.12 -21.24
C SER A 369 10.28 -14.42 -20.50
N ASN A 370 11.24 -15.29 -20.16
CA ASN A 370 10.99 -16.57 -19.49
C ASN A 370 11.43 -16.56 -18.01
N GLN A 371 11.53 -15.37 -17.40
CA GLN A 371 11.94 -15.23 -16.00
C GLN A 371 10.74 -15.42 -15.06
N SER A 372 11.00 -16.04 -13.90
CA SER A 372 10.05 -16.11 -12.80
C SER A 372 10.20 -14.88 -11.89
N THR A 373 9.12 -14.48 -11.23
CA THR A 373 9.08 -13.37 -10.27
C THR A 373 8.32 -13.77 -9.01
N ARG A 374 8.63 -13.10 -7.90
CA ARG A 374 7.98 -13.31 -6.61
C ARG A 374 6.87 -12.29 -6.38
N TYR A 375 5.85 -12.71 -5.65
CA TYR A 375 4.83 -11.81 -5.12
C TYR A 375 4.42 -12.23 -3.72
N ALA A 376 3.87 -11.27 -2.99
CA ALA A 376 3.22 -11.47 -1.72
C ALA A 376 1.78 -10.97 -1.81
N LEU A 377 0.87 -11.75 -1.25
CA LEU A 377 -0.55 -11.42 -1.18
C LEU A 377 -1.00 -11.51 0.28
N ALA A 378 -1.56 -10.41 0.80
CA ALA A 378 -2.20 -10.38 2.10
C ALA A 378 -3.70 -10.07 1.91
N VAL A 379 -4.56 -10.93 2.44
CA VAL A 379 -6.01 -10.78 2.37
C VAL A 379 -6.59 -10.92 3.77
N SER A 380 -7.38 -9.95 4.22
CA SER A 380 -8.05 -10.02 5.53
C SER A 380 -9.51 -9.60 5.45
N ILE A 381 -10.30 -10.10 6.39
CA ILE A 381 -11.67 -9.66 6.62
C ILE A 381 -11.70 -8.87 7.92
N GLU A 382 -12.31 -7.69 7.89
CA GLU A 382 -12.62 -6.88 9.07
C GLU A 382 -14.14 -6.88 9.28
N ALA A 383 -14.59 -7.39 10.43
CA ALA A 383 -16.00 -7.44 10.82
C ALA A 383 -16.13 -7.14 12.33
N PRO A 384 -16.09 -5.85 12.73
CA PRO A 384 -15.89 -5.46 14.13
C PRO A 384 -16.89 -6.05 15.15
N GLU A 385 -18.10 -6.39 14.71
CA GLU A 385 -19.16 -6.92 15.59
C GLU A 385 -19.06 -8.44 15.81
N VAL A 386 -18.37 -9.17 14.93
CA VAL A 386 -18.42 -10.66 14.86
C VAL A 386 -17.06 -11.30 14.56
N GLU A 387 -15.98 -10.53 14.68
CA GLU A 387 -14.62 -10.94 14.33
C GLU A 387 -14.16 -12.21 15.08
N GLN A 388 -14.53 -12.34 16.36
CA GLN A 388 -14.17 -13.50 17.18
C GLN A 388 -14.83 -14.80 16.68
N ASP A 389 -16.08 -14.72 16.24
CA ASP A 389 -16.82 -15.88 15.74
C ASP A 389 -16.26 -16.34 14.38
N ILE A 390 -15.90 -15.39 13.50
CA ILE A 390 -15.27 -15.73 12.22
C ILE A 390 -13.90 -16.36 12.44
N TYR A 391 -13.10 -15.82 13.36
CA TYR A 391 -11.75 -16.32 13.66
C TYR A 391 -11.78 -17.79 14.06
N ALA A 392 -12.63 -18.15 15.02
CA ALA A 392 -12.71 -19.50 15.56
C ALA A 392 -13.09 -20.54 14.49
N VAL A 393 -14.00 -20.19 13.58
CA VAL A 393 -14.43 -21.11 12.51
C VAL A 393 -13.36 -21.26 11.42
N VAL A 394 -12.68 -20.17 11.03
CA VAL A 394 -11.59 -20.26 10.04
C VAL A 394 -10.40 -21.05 10.57
N GLU A 395 -10.03 -20.85 11.83
CA GLU A 395 -8.95 -21.61 12.47
C GLU A 395 -9.24 -23.11 12.44
N ALA A 396 -10.47 -23.51 12.75
CA ALA A 396 -10.90 -24.91 12.65
C ALA A 396 -10.83 -25.47 11.22
N GLN A 397 -11.17 -24.66 10.19
CA GLN A 397 -11.10 -25.08 8.80
C GLN A 397 -9.66 -25.25 8.30
N ILE A 398 -8.75 -24.35 8.67
CA ILE A 398 -7.34 -24.42 8.28
C ILE A 398 -6.68 -25.67 8.88
N VAL A 399 -7.00 -26.02 10.14
CA VAL A 399 -6.48 -27.24 10.78
C VAL A 399 -7.02 -28.52 10.12
N ALA A 400 -8.23 -28.48 9.57
CA ALA A 400 -8.87 -29.61 8.90
C ALA A 400 -8.35 -29.86 7.48
N VAL A 401 -7.78 -28.85 6.81
CA VAL A 401 -7.09 -29.02 5.53
C VAL A 401 -5.66 -29.48 5.83
N PRO A 402 -5.26 -30.72 5.48
CA PRO A 402 -3.88 -31.14 5.67
C PRO A 402 -3.00 -30.17 4.87
N THR A 403 -2.09 -29.51 5.57
CA THR A 403 -1.09 -28.62 5.00
C THR A 403 -0.37 -29.38 3.89
N LEU A 404 -0.68 -29.08 2.63
CA LEU A 404 0.13 -29.46 1.48
C LEU A 404 1.45 -28.70 1.58
N THR A 405 2.32 -29.19 2.46
CA THR A 405 3.76 -28.99 2.38
C THR A 405 4.24 -29.91 1.26
N GLU A 406 4.04 -29.49 0.01
CA GLU A 406 4.90 -30.01 -1.06
C GLU A 406 6.28 -29.34 -0.90
N ILE A 407 7.10 -29.99 -0.06
CA ILE A 407 8.54 -29.84 -0.09
C ILE A 407 9.01 -30.63 -1.31
N THR A 408 9.25 -29.94 -2.42
CA THR A 408 9.97 -30.53 -3.55
C THR A 408 11.48 -30.37 -3.30
N ILE A 409 12.17 -31.51 -3.23
CA ILE A 409 13.65 -31.66 -3.16
C ILE A 409 14.30 -31.09 -4.43
#